data_AF-A0A1Z8SDX2-F1
#
_entry.id   AF-A0A1Z8SDX2-F1
#
_cell.length_a   1.000
_cell.length_b   1.000
_cell.length_c   1.000
_cell.angle_alpha   90.00
_cell.angle_beta   90.00
_cell.angle_gamma   90.00
#
_symmetry.space_group_name_H-M   'P 1'
#
loop_
_entity.id
_entity.type
_entity.pdbx_description
1 polymer ?
#
loop_
_entity_poly.entity_id
_entity_poly.type
_entity_poly.pdbx_seq_one_letter_code
_entity_poly.pdbx_strand_id
1 'polypeptide(L)'
;MLENLKENKIFEQIKESKYLKQIQEKKWTVAGGTFAVVALYFAGSFLGTETIVDSATQTTVAADSVAAVKDDLFVSEDESMLVEDADVLFDSEAEIESTEFASEAVMLVKPAMEVIPATGPEEEENRRKTEFEEERRIVELRKVCEDHLRRGQWQRALEGLVELVNLRPYNADYHLTLGLVHRRLHESEVGQGHLEEATAKFREYMDYGGQEAIAFLLLAECTAVTGDEDSTFVNLEEAASRGMNIARAVQQFPALAPYTSDTRFVRSSLKLERYLLEDNIRRDPFTAPWRGAEFTNPVGEFSFLEVNEQRELLVQAREAISRIEYSIREGEYETAADSYKAIMSISSESKRFDQPELVAELKAIGDRLEELEDGVTEIRVRHLYEESRDRLDRMKRAFGDQDFEMVNRLHSEVQRFALEIEEVGEPYLTTSTLVSMAASQLRERSEVVRDFLSKTIEIDGVAISEEGSHAIVDGEWVALGGEIQGAVLQEVHRDRLVFLFQGEVIERRFGRF
;
A
#
# COMPACT_ATOMS: atom_id res chain seq x y z
N MET A 1 -24.77 -49.50 29.32
CA MET A 1 -25.17 -48.13 29.74
C MET A 1 -24.07 -47.10 29.51
N LEU A 2 -22.79 -47.39 29.79
CA LEU A 2 -21.68 -46.44 29.56
C LEU A 2 -21.30 -46.23 28.08
N GLU A 3 -21.57 -47.18 27.18
CA GLU A 3 -21.34 -47.00 25.74
C GLU A 3 -22.38 -46.08 25.08
N ASN A 4 -23.66 -46.20 25.44
CA ASN A 4 -24.72 -45.33 24.92
C ASN A 4 -24.55 -43.85 25.29
N LEU A 5 -23.87 -43.54 26.39
CA LEU A 5 -23.57 -42.17 26.82
C LEU A 5 -22.44 -41.53 26.00
N LYS A 6 -21.50 -42.33 25.47
CA LYS A 6 -20.43 -41.81 24.60
C LYS A 6 -20.93 -41.54 23.19
N GLU A 7 -21.81 -42.41 22.66
CA GLU A 7 -22.40 -42.21 21.34
C GLU A 7 -23.30 -40.96 21.28
N ASN A 8 -24.10 -40.69 22.33
CA ASN A 8 -24.92 -39.48 22.38
C ASN A 8 -24.10 -38.19 22.45
N LYS A 9 -22.96 -38.19 23.15
CA LYS A 9 -22.10 -37.01 23.27
C LYS A 9 -21.39 -36.67 21.95
N ILE A 10 -21.01 -37.70 21.19
CA ILE A 10 -20.43 -37.55 19.86
C ILE A 10 -21.51 -37.06 18.87
N PHE A 11 -22.75 -37.55 19.00
CA PHE A 11 -23.85 -37.13 18.13
C PHE A 11 -24.26 -35.67 18.35
N GLU A 12 -24.24 -35.18 19.60
CA GLU A 12 -24.47 -33.75 19.87
C GLU A 12 -23.35 -32.86 19.36
N GLN A 13 -22.07 -33.24 19.51
CA GLN A 13 -20.95 -32.47 18.94
C GLN A 13 -20.99 -32.40 17.41
N ILE A 14 -21.42 -33.48 16.74
CA ILE A 14 -21.59 -33.49 15.27
C ILE A 14 -22.78 -32.61 14.86
N LYS A 15 -23.83 -32.56 15.68
CA LYS A 15 -25.01 -31.72 15.42
C LYS A 15 -24.69 -30.24 15.62
N GLU A 16 -23.95 -29.88 16.66
CA GLU A 16 -23.47 -28.51 16.90
C GLU A 16 -22.52 -28.02 15.80
N SER A 17 -21.59 -28.85 15.33
CA SER A 17 -20.68 -28.45 14.24
C SER A 17 -21.41 -28.28 12.90
N LYS A 18 -22.46 -29.07 12.63
CA LYS A 18 -23.34 -28.89 11.46
C LYS A 18 -24.18 -27.62 11.57
N TYR A 19 -24.71 -27.30 12.75
CA TYR A 19 -25.49 -26.08 12.97
C TYR A 19 -24.63 -24.82 12.85
N LEU A 20 -23.40 -24.83 13.38
CA LEU A 20 -22.45 -23.72 13.22
C LEU A 20 -22.04 -23.50 11.76
N LYS A 21 -21.81 -24.58 11.00
CA LYS A 21 -21.56 -24.48 9.56
C LYS A 21 -22.75 -23.92 8.78
N GLN A 22 -23.98 -24.34 9.11
CA GLN A 22 -25.19 -23.78 8.48
C GLN A 22 -25.42 -22.31 8.85
N ILE A 23 -25.07 -21.88 10.06
CA ILE A 23 -25.17 -20.47 10.47
C ILE A 23 -24.10 -19.64 9.76
N GLN A 24 -22.87 -20.15 9.61
CA GLN A 24 -21.83 -19.49 8.80
C GLN A 24 -22.24 -19.39 7.33
N GLU A 25 -22.69 -20.48 6.68
CA GLU A 25 -23.17 -20.45 5.29
C GLU A 25 -24.36 -19.49 5.08
N LYS A 26 -25.26 -19.38 6.07
CA LYS A 26 -26.37 -18.40 6.03
C LYS A 26 -25.89 -16.95 6.21
N LYS A 27 -24.82 -16.70 6.96
CA LYS A 27 -24.21 -15.37 7.07
C LYS A 27 -23.47 -14.95 5.79
N TRP A 28 -22.74 -15.87 5.17
CA TRP A 28 -22.06 -15.65 3.89
C TRP A 28 -23.02 -15.38 2.71
N THR A 29 -24.17 -16.05 2.69
CA THR A 29 -25.20 -15.82 1.66
C THR A 29 -25.96 -14.50 1.84
N VAL A 30 -26.17 -14.05 3.08
CA VAL A 30 -26.79 -12.74 3.36
C VAL A 30 -25.82 -11.59 3.07
N ALA A 31 -24.55 -11.71 3.45
CA ALA A 31 -23.52 -10.71 3.14
C ALA A 31 -23.26 -10.59 1.63
N GLY A 32 -23.10 -11.72 0.93
CA GLY A 32 -23.00 -11.74 -0.53
C GLY A 32 -24.25 -11.18 -1.23
N GLY A 33 -25.44 -11.41 -0.67
CA GLY A 33 -26.69 -10.83 -1.16
C GLY A 33 -26.77 -9.31 -1.01
N THR A 34 -26.31 -8.76 0.13
CA THR A 34 -26.28 -7.29 0.34
C THR A 34 -25.26 -6.59 -0.56
N PHE A 35 -24.08 -7.19 -0.78
CA PHE A 35 -23.09 -6.66 -1.73
C PHE A 35 -23.59 -6.76 -3.19
N ALA A 36 -24.31 -7.82 -3.56
CA ALA A 36 -24.92 -7.96 -4.88
C ALA A 36 -26.04 -6.95 -5.15
N VAL A 37 -26.86 -6.61 -4.15
CA VAL A 37 -27.94 -5.61 -4.28
C VAL A 37 -27.37 -4.19 -4.43
N VAL A 38 -26.30 -3.85 -3.69
CA VAL A 38 -25.61 -2.57 -3.84
C VAL A 38 -24.85 -2.49 -5.16
N ALA A 39 -24.24 -3.59 -5.62
CA ALA A 39 -23.60 -3.69 -6.93
C ALA A 39 -24.61 -3.58 -8.09
N LEU A 40 -25.80 -4.18 -7.97
CA LEU A 40 -26.88 -4.07 -8.96
C LEU A 40 -27.51 -2.68 -8.97
N TYR A 41 -27.62 -2.02 -7.82
CA TYR A 41 -28.05 -0.62 -7.73
C TYR A 41 -27.06 0.32 -8.44
N PHE A 42 -25.75 0.01 -8.37
CA PHE A 42 -24.72 0.71 -9.13
C PHE A 42 -24.76 0.37 -10.63
N ALA A 43 -24.98 -0.89 -11.02
CA ALA A 43 -25.15 -1.28 -12.42
C ALA A 43 -26.36 -0.56 -13.06
N GLY A 44 -27.46 -0.39 -12.31
CA GLY A 44 -28.63 0.38 -12.73
C GLY A 44 -28.40 1.89 -12.80
N SER A 45 -27.43 2.42 -12.04
CA SER A 45 -27.03 3.84 -12.11
C SER A 45 -26.09 4.12 -13.29
N PHE A 46 -25.46 3.09 -13.86
CA PHE A 46 -24.59 3.17 -15.04
C PHE A 46 -25.32 2.86 -16.37
N LEU A 47 -26.46 2.18 -16.33
CA LEU A 47 -27.29 1.84 -17.50
C LEU A 47 -28.53 2.74 -17.52
N GLY A 48 -28.46 3.86 -18.23
CA GLY A 48 -29.68 4.60 -18.56
C GLY A 48 -30.59 3.77 -19.47
N THR A 49 -31.76 3.33 -18.97
CA THR A 49 -33.04 3.14 -19.72
C THR A 49 -34.15 2.60 -18.79
N GLU A 50 -35.31 3.26 -18.80
CA GLU A 50 -36.46 3.09 -17.90
C GLU A 50 -37.29 1.79 -18.06
N THR A 51 -36.84 0.76 -18.77
CA THR A 51 -37.74 -0.34 -19.18
C THR A 51 -37.62 -1.64 -18.39
N ILE A 52 -36.80 -1.72 -17.35
CA ILE A 52 -36.59 -2.97 -16.57
C ILE A 52 -37.37 -2.98 -15.25
N VAL A 53 -37.90 -1.83 -14.81
CA VAL A 53 -38.61 -1.70 -13.52
C VAL A 53 -40.00 -2.37 -13.53
N ASP A 54 -40.63 -2.52 -14.69
CA ASP A 54 -41.96 -3.16 -14.79
C ASP A 54 -41.90 -4.70 -14.84
N SER A 55 -40.72 -5.30 -15.11
CA SER A 55 -40.55 -6.76 -15.09
C SER A 55 -40.18 -7.28 -13.70
N ALA A 56 -39.46 -6.48 -12.91
CA ALA A 56 -39.05 -6.84 -11.55
C ALA A 56 -40.19 -6.71 -10.52
N THR A 57 -41.19 -5.87 -10.79
CA THR A 57 -42.39 -5.76 -9.93
C THR A 57 -43.40 -6.88 -10.18
N GLN A 58 -43.37 -7.56 -11.33
CA GLN A 58 -44.19 -8.76 -11.57
C GLN A 58 -43.58 -10.03 -10.97
N THR A 59 -42.26 -10.12 -10.81
CA THR A 59 -41.61 -11.29 -10.18
C THR A 59 -41.62 -11.24 -8.65
N THR A 60 -41.67 -10.05 -8.04
CA THR A 60 -41.88 -9.92 -6.58
C THR A 60 -43.32 -10.23 -6.17
N VAL A 61 -44.33 -9.85 -6.98
CA VAL A 61 -45.73 -10.21 -6.72
C VAL A 61 -45.98 -11.72 -6.94
N ALA A 62 -45.24 -12.36 -7.84
CA ALA A 62 -45.29 -13.82 -8.00
C ALA A 62 -44.64 -14.57 -6.82
N ALA A 63 -43.59 -14.01 -6.20
CA ALA A 63 -42.94 -14.61 -5.03
C ALA A 63 -43.74 -14.42 -3.73
N ASP A 64 -44.42 -13.28 -3.54
CA ASP A 64 -45.30 -13.06 -2.38
C ASP A 64 -46.60 -13.86 -2.45
N SER A 65 -47.07 -14.23 -3.65
CA SER A 65 -48.26 -15.10 -3.80
C SER A 65 -48.02 -16.58 -3.47
N VAL A 66 -46.75 -17.02 -3.36
CA VAL A 66 -46.38 -18.40 -3.01
C VAL A 66 -46.11 -18.56 -1.51
N ALA A 67 -45.87 -17.46 -0.78
CA ALA A 67 -45.73 -17.47 0.68
C ALA A 67 -47.09 -17.45 1.44
N ALA A 68 -48.21 -17.15 0.77
CA ALA A 68 -49.51 -16.95 1.41
C ALA A 68 -50.45 -18.19 1.45
N VAL A 69 -49.94 -19.43 1.29
CA VAL A 69 -50.80 -20.65 1.29
C VAL A 69 -50.48 -21.66 2.40
N LYS A 70 -49.58 -21.36 3.33
CA LYS A 70 -49.37 -22.24 4.50
C LYS A 70 -49.10 -21.45 5.76
N ASP A 71 -50.17 -20.91 6.35
CA ASP A 71 -50.39 -20.94 7.80
C ASP A 71 -51.79 -20.37 8.10
N ASP A 72 -52.80 -21.16 7.74
CA ASP A 72 -54.14 -21.08 8.35
C ASP A 72 -54.18 -22.13 9.47
N LEU A 73 -53.99 -21.73 10.74
CA LEU A 73 -54.81 -22.16 11.89
C LEU A 73 -54.33 -21.59 13.26
N PHE A 74 -55.26 -20.89 13.93
CA PHE A 74 -55.39 -20.60 15.38
C PHE A 74 -54.66 -19.43 16.08
N VAL A 75 -55.25 -18.23 15.95
CA VAL A 75 -55.97 -17.40 16.98
C VAL A 75 -55.46 -17.33 18.44
N SER A 76 -55.06 -16.12 18.89
CA SER A 76 -55.65 -15.24 19.96
C SER A 76 -54.58 -14.19 20.38
N GLU A 77 -54.67 -12.91 20.03
CA GLU A 77 -55.45 -11.76 20.58
C GLU A 77 -55.11 -11.31 22.02
N ASP A 78 -54.78 -10.00 22.12
CA ASP A 78 -54.71 -9.07 23.29
C ASP A 78 -53.53 -9.24 24.28
N GLU A 79 -52.87 -8.23 24.88
CA GLU A 79 -53.12 -6.80 25.16
C GLU A 79 -51.75 -6.20 25.64
N SER A 80 -51.27 -5.04 25.17
CA SER A 80 -51.20 -3.70 25.83
C SER A 80 -50.30 -3.46 27.08
N MET A 81 -49.72 -2.24 27.11
CA MET A 81 -49.18 -1.42 28.24
C MET A 81 -47.79 -1.76 28.84
N LEU A 82 -46.77 -0.89 28.76
CA LEU A 82 -46.53 0.44 29.39
C LEU A 82 -45.94 0.39 30.82
N VAL A 83 -44.80 1.09 30.98
CA VAL A 83 -44.33 1.93 32.11
C VAL A 83 -43.36 1.34 33.17
N GLU A 84 -42.16 1.94 33.15
CA GLU A 84 -41.30 2.56 34.19
C GLU A 84 -41.01 1.94 35.57
N ASP A 85 -39.73 2.14 35.93
CA ASP A 85 -39.12 2.44 37.23
C ASP A 85 -39.17 1.42 38.39
N ALA A 86 -37.99 1.02 38.87
CA ALA A 86 -37.34 1.70 40.00
C ALA A 86 -36.20 0.84 40.60
N ASP A 87 -35.12 1.54 40.96
CA ASP A 87 -34.04 1.11 41.84
C ASP A 87 -34.52 0.46 43.15
N VAL A 88 -33.67 -0.37 43.76
CA VAL A 88 -33.09 -0.16 45.12
C VAL A 88 -32.29 -1.40 45.57
N LEU A 89 -31.04 -1.12 45.97
CA LEU A 89 -30.11 -1.97 46.72
C LEU A 89 -30.71 -2.50 48.04
N PHE A 90 -30.41 -3.75 48.41
CA PHE A 90 -29.94 -4.05 49.78
C PHE A 90 -29.22 -5.41 49.86
N ASP A 91 -28.16 -5.39 50.66
CA ASP A 91 -27.14 -6.41 50.93
C ASP A 91 -27.52 -7.21 52.19
N SER A 92 -27.18 -8.51 52.26
CA SER A 92 -27.06 -9.23 53.55
C SER A 92 -26.36 -10.60 53.41
N GLU A 93 -25.22 -10.69 54.09
CA GLU A 93 -24.42 -11.90 54.37
C GLU A 93 -25.05 -12.87 55.39
N ALA A 94 -24.64 -14.15 55.31
CA ALA A 94 -24.30 -15.12 56.39
C ALA A 94 -24.54 -16.56 55.88
N GLU A 95 -23.51 -17.37 55.59
CA GLU A 95 -22.82 -18.34 56.49
C GLU A 95 -23.74 -19.46 57.03
N ILE A 96 -23.45 -20.78 57.11
CA ILE A 96 -22.39 -21.77 56.78
C ILE A 96 -23.09 -23.14 56.98
N GLU A 97 -22.86 -24.19 56.17
CA GLU A 97 -22.54 -25.54 56.68
C GLU A 97 -22.08 -26.53 55.60
N SER A 98 -20.96 -27.16 55.92
CA SER A 98 -20.13 -28.10 55.17
C SER A 98 -20.72 -29.50 54.97
N THR A 99 -20.36 -30.19 53.89
CA THR A 99 -19.80 -31.55 53.96
C THR A 99 -19.09 -31.95 52.65
N GLU A 100 -17.92 -32.55 52.81
CA GLU A 100 -16.91 -32.87 51.80
C GLU A 100 -17.34 -34.02 50.86
N PHE A 101 -17.00 -33.90 49.57
CA PHE A 101 -16.54 -35.05 48.77
C PHE A 101 -15.46 -34.58 47.78
N ALA A 102 -14.28 -35.17 47.93
CA ALA A 102 -13.08 -34.89 47.16
C ALA A 102 -13.13 -35.53 45.76
N SER A 103 -12.79 -34.76 44.73
CA SER A 103 -12.16 -35.28 43.51
C SER A 103 -11.39 -34.15 42.80
N GLU A 104 -10.07 -34.27 42.84
CA GLU A 104 -9.02 -33.59 42.06
C GLU A 104 -9.49 -32.59 40.99
N ALA A 105 -9.44 -31.30 41.35
CA ALA A 105 -9.31 -30.23 40.38
C ALA A 105 -7.82 -30.04 40.07
N VAL A 106 -7.44 -30.35 38.82
CA VAL A 106 -6.17 -29.90 38.25
C VAL A 106 -6.19 -28.37 38.24
N MET A 107 -5.39 -27.76 39.11
CA MET A 107 -5.16 -26.32 39.11
C MET A 107 -4.55 -25.91 37.76
N LEU A 108 -5.37 -25.32 36.89
CA LEU A 108 -4.88 -24.43 35.84
C LEU A 108 -4.24 -23.23 36.52
N VAL A 109 -2.92 -23.31 36.73
CA VAL A 109 -2.10 -22.14 37.03
C VAL A 109 -2.23 -21.22 35.82
N LYS A 110 -2.99 -20.13 35.96
CA LYS A 110 -2.90 -18.99 35.03
C LYS A 110 -1.40 -18.65 34.91
N PRO A 111 -0.82 -18.57 33.71
CA PRO A 111 0.52 -18.00 33.60
C PRO A 111 0.42 -16.62 34.22
N ALA A 112 1.26 -16.36 35.22
CA ALA A 112 1.41 -15.04 35.78
C ALA A 112 1.66 -14.10 34.59
N MET A 113 0.70 -13.25 34.31
CA MET A 113 0.90 -12.10 33.46
C MET A 113 2.06 -11.36 34.12
N GLU A 114 3.24 -11.39 33.49
CA GLU A 114 4.33 -10.50 33.87
C GLU A 114 3.79 -9.09 33.69
N VAL A 115 3.26 -8.55 34.78
CA VAL A 115 2.98 -7.13 34.91
C VAL A 115 4.35 -6.49 34.78
N ILE A 116 4.64 -5.99 33.59
CA ILE A 116 5.75 -5.07 33.38
C ILE A 116 5.52 -3.96 34.42
N PRO A 117 6.43 -3.76 35.39
CA PRO A 117 6.25 -2.73 36.39
C PRO A 117 6.09 -1.40 35.63
N ALA A 118 5.02 -0.67 35.94
CA ALA A 118 4.83 0.68 35.42
C ALA A 118 6.08 1.49 35.80
N THR A 119 6.92 1.78 34.80
CA THR A 119 8.13 2.57 34.97
C THR A 119 7.71 3.96 35.43
N GLY A 120 8.15 4.37 36.62
CA GLY A 120 7.77 5.65 37.21
C GLY A 120 8.33 6.84 36.43
N PRO A 121 7.83 8.07 36.67
CA PRO A 121 8.29 9.29 35.99
C PRO A 121 9.79 9.56 36.15
N GLU A 122 10.42 9.06 37.23
CA GLU A 122 11.87 9.18 37.45
C GLU A 122 12.69 8.24 36.55
N GLU A 123 12.18 7.07 36.18
CA GLU A 123 12.87 6.15 35.27
C GLU A 123 12.81 6.66 33.82
N GLU A 124 11.71 7.30 33.44
CA GLU A 124 11.56 7.91 32.11
C GLU A 124 12.43 9.16 31.97
N GLU A 125 12.57 9.97 33.03
CA GLU A 125 13.48 11.11 33.04
C GLU A 125 14.95 10.68 33.01
N ASN A 126 15.29 9.56 33.65
CA ASN A 126 16.63 8.98 33.59
C ASN A 126 16.93 8.37 32.21
N ARG A 127 15.96 7.70 31.56
CA ARG A 127 16.10 7.21 30.18
C ARG A 127 16.31 8.35 29.18
N ARG A 128 15.56 9.45 29.31
CA ARG A 128 15.75 10.64 28.45
C ARG A 128 17.14 11.28 28.65
N LYS A 129 17.67 11.27 29.88
CA LYS A 129 19.04 11.75 30.16
C LYS A 129 20.09 10.85 29.53
N THR A 130 19.95 9.53 29.60
CA THR A 130 20.88 8.60 28.95
C THR A 130 20.81 8.70 27.43
N GLU A 131 19.62 8.81 26.84
CA GLU A 131 19.42 9.02 25.39
C GLU A 131 20.11 10.31 24.92
N PHE A 132 19.94 11.42 25.64
CA PHE A 132 20.57 12.69 25.30
C PHE A 132 22.11 12.63 25.39
N GLU A 133 22.64 11.91 26.38
CA GLU A 133 24.09 11.67 26.51
C GLU A 133 24.63 10.81 25.37
N GLU A 134 23.88 9.80 24.92
CA GLU A 134 24.22 8.96 23.77
C GLU A 134 24.18 9.74 22.44
N GLU A 135 23.15 10.55 22.20
CA GLU A 135 23.09 11.41 21.01
C GLU A 135 24.24 12.41 20.97
N ARG A 136 24.55 13.03 22.12
CA ARG A 136 25.71 13.93 22.22
C ARG A 136 27.01 13.18 21.93
N ARG A 137 27.17 11.97 22.45
CA ARG A 137 28.33 11.11 22.18
C ARG A 137 28.42 10.76 20.69
N ILE A 138 27.31 10.43 20.03
CA ILE A 138 27.28 10.15 18.58
C ILE A 138 27.73 11.38 17.77
N VAL A 139 27.24 12.58 18.12
CA VAL A 139 27.63 13.82 17.44
C VAL A 139 29.12 14.12 17.63
N GLU A 140 29.63 13.96 18.85
CA GLU A 140 31.05 14.15 19.15
C GLU A 140 31.93 13.12 18.42
N LEU A 141 31.54 11.84 18.43
CA LEU A 141 32.22 10.76 17.70
C LEU A 141 32.22 11.01 16.19
N ARG A 142 31.09 11.44 15.61
CA ARG A 142 30.99 11.76 14.18
C ARG A 142 32.00 12.85 13.79
N LYS A 143 32.08 13.92 14.60
CA LYS A 143 33.01 15.03 14.36
C LYS A 143 34.48 14.57 14.47
N VAL A 144 34.79 13.72 15.43
CA VAL A 144 36.13 13.15 15.61
C VAL A 144 36.49 12.25 14.42
N CYS A 145 35.60 11.36 14.00
CA CYS A 145 35.76 10.50 12.82
C CYS A 145 35.97 11.33 11.54
N GLU A 146 35.20 12.40 11.35
CA GLU A 146 35.36 13.33 10.24
C GLU A 146 36.76 13.97 10.22
N ASP A 147 37.25 14.43 11.37
CA ASP A 147 38.59 14.99 11.49
C ASP A 147 39.68 13.95 11.20
N HIS A 148 39.49 12.69 11.63
CA HIS A 148 40.41 11.60 11.32
C HIS A 148 40.42 11.25 9.81
N LEU A 149 39.25 11.21 9.17
CA LEU A 149 39.12 11.00 7.72
C LEU A 149 39.78 12.12 6.92
N ARG A 150 39.56 13.39 7.31
CA ARG A 150 40.21 14.55 6.67
C ARG A 150 41.72 14.54 6.79
N ARG A 151 42.25 14.03 7.91
CA ARG A 151 43.70 13.90 8.17
C ARG A 151 44.31 12.62 7.59
N GLY A 152 43.52 11.76 6.95
CA GLY A 152 43.96 10.47 6.40
C GLY A 152 44.40 9.46 7.47
N GLN A 153 43.88 9.57 8.70
CA GLN A 153 44.17 8.65 9.80
C GLN A 153 43.19 7.47 9.77
N TRP A 154 43.32 6.60 8.76
CA TRP A 154 42.36 5.56 8.42
C TRP A 154 42.10 4.54 9.54
N GLN A 155 43.14 4.08 10.25
CA GLN A 155 42.99 3.13 11.36
C GLN A 155 42.19 3.71 12.54
N ARG A 156 42.43 4.98 12.90
CA ARG A 156 41.67 5.66 13.96
C ARG A 156 40.24 5.97 13.53
N ALA A 157 40.05 6.29 12.25
CA ALA A 157 38.71 6.47 11.70
C ALA A 157 37.93 5.15 11.71
N LEU A 158 38.59 4.01 11.45
CA LEU A 158 37.97 2.68 11.52
C LEU A 158 37.44 2.39 12.92
N GLU A 159 38.25 2.58 13.96
CA GLU A 159 37.82 2.34 15.35
C GLU A 159 36.57 3.17 15.72
N GLY A 160 36.58 4.46 15.38
CA GLY A 160 35.45 5.35 15.67
C GLY A 160 34.22 5.08 14.79
N LEU A 161 34.39 4.64 13.54
CA LEU A 161 33.28 4.26 12.66
C LEU A 161 32.64 2.94 13.10
N VAL A 162 33.41 1.97 13.59
CA VAL A 162 32.86 0.75 14.18
C VAL A 162 32.00 1.08 15.40
N GLU A 163 32.45 2.00 16.25
CA GLU A 163 31.64 2.49 17.38
C GLU A 163 30.35 3.18 16.91
N LEU A 164 30.42 4.02 15.86
CA LEU A 164 29.23 4.66 15.28
C LEU A 164 28.25 3.67 14.67
N VAL A 165 28.74 2.63 13.99
CA VAL A 165 27.89 1.55 13.45
C VAL A 165 27.25 0.75 14.59
N ASN A 166 27.97 0.48 15.68
CA ASN A 166 27.40 -0.20 16.84
C ASN A 166 26.31 0.64 17.53
N LEU A 167 26.48 1.96 17.58
CA LEU A 167 25.49 2.88 18.15
C LEU A 167 24.30 3.10 17.23
N ARG A 168 24.49 3.07 15.90
CA ARG A 168 23.43 3.24 14.89
C ARG A 168 23.57 2.21 13.76
N PRO A 169 23.16 0.95 13.98
CA PRO A 169 23.38 -0.14 13.03
C PRO A 169 22.63 0.00 11.71
N TYR A 170 21.53 0.75 11.67
CA TYR A 170 20.69 0.91 10.47
C TYR A 170 21.03 2.15 9.65
N ASN A 171 22.05 2.93 10.05
CA ASN A 171 22.46 4.08 9.27
C ASN A 171 23.35 3.65 8.09
N ALA A 172 22.76 3.67 6.89
CA ALA A 172 23.45 3.30 5.65
C ALA A 172 24.76 4.08 5.44
N ASP A 173 24.79 5.38 5.71
CA ASP A 173 25.98 6.22 5.46
C ASP A 173 27.18 5.80 6.32
N TYR A 174 26.94 5.27 7.52
CA TYR A 174 28.01 4.75 8.38
C TYR A 174 28.60 3.46 7.79
N HIS A 175 27.78 2.58 7.22
CA HIS A 175 28.25 1.40 6.51
C HIS A 175 29.01 1.73 5.23
N LEU A 176 28.54 2.71 4.46
CA LEU A 176 29.23 3.17 3.27
C LEU A 176 30.62 3.73 3.61
N THR A 177 30.68 4.62 4.60
CA THR A 177 31.94 5.24 5.03
C THR A 177 32.91 4.23 5.63
N LEU A 178 32.42 3.28 6.44
CA LEU A 178 33.21 2.18 6.97
C LEU A 178 33.76 1.30 5.83
N GLY A 179 32.92 0.92 4.85
CA GLY A 179 33.36 0.16 3.68
C GLY A 179 34.43 0.89 2.84
N LEU A 180 34.30 2.21 2.69
CA LEU A 180 35.32 3.04 2.02
C LEU A 180 36.65 3.10 2.80
N VAL A 181 36.60 3.10 4.13
CA VAL A 181 37.81 3.05 4.97
C VAL A 181 38.49 1.69 4.85
N HIS A 182 37.75 0.58 4.91
CA HIS A 182 38.29 -0.76 4.66
C HIS A 182 38.91 -0.88 3.27
N ARG A 183 38.25 -0.31 2.24
CA ARG A 183 38.79 -0.24 0.87
C ARG A 183 40.15 0.50 0.83
N ARG A 184 40.25 1.65 1.51
CA ARG A 184 41.50 2.43 1.60
C ARG A 184 42.59 1.72 2.39
N LEU A 185 42.23 1.03 3.47
CA LEU A 185 43.16 0.23 4.25
C LEU A 185 43.66 -0.98 3.45
N HIS A 186 42.82 -1.60 2.61
CA HIS A 186 43.26 -2.67 1.72
C HIS A 186 44.39 -2.23 0.76
N GLU A 187 44.31 -1.01 0.21
CA GLU A 187 45.38 -0.45 -0.64
C GLU A 187 46.73 -0.34 0.12
N SER A 188 46.70 -0.17 1.45
CA SER A 188 47.88 0.01 2.30
C SER A 188 48.33 -1.27 3.01
N GLU A 189 47.41 -2.17 3.33
CA GLU A 189 47.57 -3.35 4.20
C GLU A 189 46.97 -4.60 3.54
N VAL A 190 47.63 -5.05 2.46
CA VAL A 190 47.22 -6.25 1.71
C VAL A 190 47.30 -7.50 2.60
N GLY A 191 46.18 -8.19 2.80
CA GLY A 191 46.11 -9.50 3.48
C GLY A 191 45.36 -9.55 4.81
N GLN A 192 44.79 -8.44 5.29
CA GLN A 192 44.02 -8.40 6.55
C GLN A 192 42.51 -8.62 6.41
N GLY A 193 42.03 -9.14 5.28
CA GLY A 193 40.58 -9.37 5.07
C GLY A 193 39.74 -8.10 4.85
N HIS A 194 40.34 -6.91 4.84
CA HIS A 194 39.62 -5.65 4.64
C HIS A 194 38.82 -5.56 3.32
N LEU A 195 39.21 -6.30 2.28
CA LEU A 195 38.43 -6.34 1.04
C LEU A 195 37.10 -7.09 1.25
N GLU A 196 37.11 -8.18 2.01
CA GLU A 196 35.91 -8.95 2.36
C GLU A 196 35.00 -8.11 3.27
N GLU A 197 35.57 -7.44 4.27
CA GLU A 197 34.83 -6.51 5.14
C GLU A 197 34.21 -5.35 4.35
N ALA A 198 34.94 -4.77 3.38
CA ALA A 198 34.40 -3.74 2.50
C ALA A 198 33.21 -4.26 1.67
N THR A 199 33.31 -5.47 1.11
CA THR A 199 32.18 -6.06 0.37
C THR A 199 30.96 -6.31 1.25
N ALA A 200 31.15 -6.77 2.49
CA ALA A 200 30.06 -6.96 3.43
C ALA A 200 29.38 -5.62 3.76
N LYS A 201 30.16 -4.56 4.03
CA LYS A 201 29.63 -3.23 4.34
C LYS A 201 28.93 -2.55 3.17
N PHE A 202 29.35 -2.79 1.93
CA PHE A 202 28.60 -2.31 0.78
C PHE A 202 27.27 -3.04 0.55
N ARG A 203 27.17 -4.32 0.95
CA ARG A 203 25.89 -5.04 0.95
C ARG A 203 24.95 -4.53 2.05
N GLU A 204 25.48 -4.40 3.27
CA GLU A 204 24.75 -3.81 4.39
C GLU A 204 24.25 -2.39 4.05
N TYR A 205 25.05 -1.58 3.35
CA TYR A 205 24.62 -0.28 2.83
C TYR A 205 23.39 -0.36 1.92
N MET A 206 23.28 -1.39 1.07
CA MET A 206 22.06 -1.61 0.27
C MET A 206 20.88 -2.03 1.14
N ASP A 207 21.12 -2.98 2.05
CA ASP A 207 20.08 -3.54 2.93
C ASP A 207 19.44 -2.46 3.81
N TYR A 208 20.22 -1.45 4.20
CA TYR A 208 19.78 -0.31 5.02
C TYR A 208 19.29 0.91 4.21
N GLY A 209 18.98 0.74 2.93
CA GLY A 209 18.34 1.79 2.12
C GLY A 209 19.29 2.78 1.46
N GLY A 210 20.57 2.45 1.37
CA GLY A 210 21.55 3.20 0.60
C GLY A 210 21.29 3.18 -0.90
N GLN A 211 21.93 4.09 -1.64
CA GLN A 211 21.81 4.14 -3.09
C GLN A 211 22.45 2.90 -3.75
N GLU A 212 21.62 1.94 -4.16
CA GLU A 212 22.03 0.65 -4.74
C GLU A 212 23.00 0.81 -5.92
N ALA A 213 22.80 1.80 -6.80
CA ALA A 213 23.69 2.02 -7.94
C ALA A 213 25.16 2.26 -7.52
N ILE A 214 25.37 2.96 -6.39
CA ILE A 214 26.70 3.22 -5.83
C ILE A 214 27.27 1.95 -5.21
N ALA A 215 26.43 1.21 -4.47
CA ALA A 215 26.85 -0.04 -3.86
C ALA A 215 27.34 -1.04 -4.91
N PHE A 216 26.58 -1.21 -6.01
CA PHE A 216 26.97 -2.08 -7.12
C PHE A 216 28.27 -1.63 -7.80
N LEU A 217 28.51 -0.33 -7.96
CA LEU A 217 29.79 0.14 -8.49
C LEU A 217 30.97 -0.19 -7.56
N LEU A 218 30.80 0.02 -6.25
CA LEU A 218 31.85 -0.28 -5.26
C LEU A 218 32.07 -1.79 -5.12
N LEU A 219 31.00 -2.59 -5.22
CA LEU A 219 31.10 -4.04 -5.30
C LEU A 219 31.82 -4.50 -6.57
N ALA A 220 31.55 -3.87 -7.72
CA ALA A 220 32.27 -4.14 -8.97
C ALA A 220 33.77 -3.87 -8.82
N GLU A 221 34.15 -2.79 -8.15
CA GLU A 221 35.56 -2.51 -7.85
C GLU A 221 36.17 -3.61 -6.97
N CYS A 222 35.50 -4.01 -5.89
CA CYS A 222 35.98 -5.08 -5.03
C CYS A 222 36.16 -6.41 -5.76
N THR A 223 35.20 -6.79 -6.62
CA THR A 223 35.29 -8.02 -7.42
C THR A 223 36.38 -7.93 -8.48
N ALA A 224 36.60 -6.74 -9.05
CA ALA A 224 37.69 -6.50 -9.99
C ALA A 224 39.07 -6.65 -9.33
N VAL A 225 39.22 -6.17 -8.09
CA VAL A 225 40.45 -6.38 -7.30
C VAL A 225 40.71 -7.87 -7.04
N THR A 226 39.65 -8.66 -6.82
CA THR A 226 39.78 -10.13 -6.67
C THR A 226 40.02 -10.87 -8.00
N GLY A 227 39.87 -10.20 -9.15
CA GLY A 227 40.03 -10.80 -10.47
C GLY A 227 38.81 -11.62 -10.95
N ASP A 228 37.64 -11.45 -10.34
CA ASP A 228 36.40 -12.09 -10.78
C ASP A 228 35.72 -11.24 -11.86
N GLU A 229 36.01 -11.56 -13.11
CA GLU A 229 35.53 -10.78 -14.26
C GLU A 229 34.00 -10.86 -14.42
N ASP A 230 33.40 -12.03 -14.22
CA ASP A 230 31.96 -12.22 -14.44
C ASP A 230 31.14 -11.46 -13.39
N SER A 231 31.49 -11.57 -12.11
CA SER A 231 30.83 -10.79 -11.05
C SER A 231 31.02 -9.28 -11.22
N THR A 232 32.18 -8.86 -11.73
CA THR A 232 32.45 -7.44 -12.02
C THR A 232 31.49 -6.90 -13.07
N PHE A 233 31.26 -7.64 -14.16
CA PHE A 233 30.32 -7.20 -15.19
C PHE A 233 28.86 -7.22 -14.73
N VAL A 234 28.45 -8.22 -13.94
CA VAL A 234 27.10 -8.27 -13.36
C VAL A 234 26.86 -7.02 -12.51
N ASN A 235 27.79 -6.68 -11.62
CA ASN A 235 27.68 -5.51 -10.77
C ASN A 235 27.71 -4.19 -11.58
N LEU A 236 28.51 -4.08 -12.64
CA LEU A 236 28.51 -2.91 -13.53
C LEU A 236 27.19 -2.76 -14.31
N GLU A 237 26.60 -3.88 -14.74
CA GLU A 237 25.31 -3.87 -15.43
C GLU A 237 24.17 -3.47 -14.47
N GLU A 238 24.19 -3.96 -13.23
CA GLU A 238 23.23 -3.60 -12.17
C GLU A 238 23.38 -2.15 -11.70
N ALA A 239 24.59 -1.58 -11.73
CA ALA A 239 24.79 -0.16 -11.51
C ALA A 239 24.20 0.67 -12.66
N ALA A 240 24.43 0.25 -13.91
CA ALA A 240 23.90 0.93 -15.09
C ALA A 240 22.38 0.84 -15.22
N SER A 241 21.76 -0.30 -14.87
CA SER A 241 20.29 -0.45 -14.89
C SER A 241 19.60 0.51 -13.94
N ARG A 242 20.28 0.90 -12.85
CA ARG A 242 19.81 1.84 -11.83
C ARG A 242 20.12 3.30 -12.10
N GLY A 243 20.54 3.65 -13.33
CA GLY A 243 20.73 5.05 -13.73
C GLY A 243 22.14 5.60 -13.60
N MET A 244 23.15 4.80 -13.19
CA MET A 244 24.51 5.30 -12.98
C MET A 244 25.37 5.31 -14.25
N ASN A 245 25.87 6.47 -14.67
CA ASN A 245 26.81 6.58 -15.80
C ASN A 245 28.16 5.91 -15.49
N ILE A 246 28.25 4.61 -15.76
CA ILE A 246 29.42 3.78 -15.49
C ILE A 246 30.64 4.20 -16.34
N ALA A 247 30.45 4.74 -17.55
CA ALA A 247 31.55 5.19 -18.40
C ALA A 247 32.37 6.31 -17.76
N ARG A 248 31.68 7.22 -17.07
CA ARG A 248 32.33 8.27 -16.28
C ARG A 248 32.81 7.74 -14.93
N ALA A 249 31.97 6.97 -14.24
CA ALA A 249 32.27 6.53 -12.87
C ALA A 249 33.53 5.67 -12.80
N VAL A 250 33.71 4.75 -13.76
CA VAL A 250 34.87 3.84 -13.83
C VAL A 250 36.21 4.59 -13.96
N GLN A 251 36.24 5.81 -14.50
CA GLN A 251 37.49 6.60 -14.58
C GLN A 251 38.08 6.94 -13.20
N GLN A 252 37.25 6.91 -12.15
CA GLN A 252 37.69 7.18 -10.78
C GLN A 252 38.28 5.94 -10.08
N PHE A 253 38.19 4.76 -10.71
CA PHE A 253 38.54 3.47 -10.12
C PHE A 253 39.59 2.75 -10.99
N PRO A 254 40.88 2.79 -10.61
CA PRO A 254 41.96 2.17 -11.38
C PRO A 254 41.77 0.66 -11.60
N ALA A 255 41.17 -0.05 -10.63
CA ALA A 255 40.90 -1.48 -10.72
C ALA A 255 39.92 -1.85 -11.84
N LEU A 256 39.06 -0.92 -12.24
CA LEU A 256 38.04 -1.14 -13.29
C LEU A 256 38.54 -0.76 -14.69
N ALA A 257 39.72 -0.14 -14.81
CA ALA A 257 40.28 0.28 -16.10
C ALA A 257 40.42 -0.86 -17.15
N PRO A 258 40.85 -2.08 -16.79
CA PRO A 258 40.97 -3.19 -17.76
C PRO A 258 39.64 -3.61 -18.40
N TYR A 259 38.52 -3.40 -17.69
CA TYR A 259 37.19 -3.82 -18.13
C TYR A 259 36.54 -2.84 -19.11
N THR A 260 37.08 -1.62 -19.24
CA THR A 260 36.52 -0.58 -20.12
C THR A 260 36.61 -0.90 -21.61
N SER A 261 37.59 -1.71 -22.03
CA SER A 261 37.76 -2.12 -23.43
C SER A 261 36.81 -3.26 -23.85
N ASP A 262 36.09 -3.88 -22.92
CA ASP A 262 35.17 -4.98 -23.25
C ASP A 262 33.87 -4.47 -23.88
N THR A 263 33.42 -5.18 -24.91
CA THR A 263 32.10 -5.04 -25.52
C THR A 263 30.94 -5.08 -24.51
N ARG A 264 31.05 -5.88 -23.44
CA ARG A 264 30.04 -5.97 -22.37
C ARG A 264 29.91 -4.64 -21.61
N PHE A 265 31.03 -3.98 -21.34
CA PHE A 265 31.07 -2.67 -20.71
C PHE A 265 30.47 -1.58 -21.62
N VAL A 266 30.85 -1.58 -22.90
CA VAL A 266 30.31 -0.63 -23.88
C VAL A 266 28.79 -0.78 -24.00
N ARG A 267 28.28 -2.01 -24.05
CA ARG A 267 26.82 -2.26 -24.07
C ARG A 267 26.12 -1.72 -22.83
N SER A 268 26.71 -1.92 -21.66
CA SER A 268 26.13 -1.50 -20.38
C SER A 268 26.15 0.02 -20.19
N SER A 269 27.22 0.68 -20.65
CA SER A 269 27.35 2.15 -20.59
C SER A 269 26.40 2.85 -21.57
N LEU A 270 26.19 2.30 -22.77
CA LEU A 270 25.25 2.83 -23.76
C LEU A 270 23.78 2.76 -23.32
N LYS A 271 23.43 1.93 -22.33
CA LYS A 271 22.06 1.90 -21.78
C LYS A 271 21.65 3.25 -21.18
N LEU A 272 22.61 4.09 -20.78
CA LEU A 272 22.36 5.35 -20.09
C LEU A 272 22.67 6.63 -20.88
N GLU A 273 23.32 6.55 -22.04
CA GLU A 273 23.59 7.74 -22.88
C GLU A 273 22.32 8.42 -23.45
N ARG A 274 21.10 7.95 -23.09
CA ARG A 274 19.86 8.69 -23.30
C ARG A 274 19.64 9.86 -22.32
N TYR A 275 20.42 9.99 -21.23
CA TYR A 275 20.13 10.98 -20.18
C TYR A 275 21.38 11.73 -19.68
N LEU A 276 21.74 12.76 -20.46
CA LEU A 276 22.33 14.06 -20.07
C LEU A 276 23.78 14.18 -19.57
N LEU A 277 24.36 15.33 -19.97
CA LEU A 277 25.74 15.80 -19.88
C LEU A 277 25.86 17.03 -18.94
N GLU A 278 27.05 17.14 -18.34
CA GLU A 278 27.77 18.32 -17.79
C GLU A 278 27.44 18.95 -16.41
N ASP A 279 28.21 18.51 -15.40
CA ASP A 279 29.38 19.16 -14.74
C ASP A 279 29.42 20.52 -14.00
N ASN A 280 29.88 20.38 -12.73
CA ASN A 280 31.00 21.02 -12.01
C ASN A 280 30.68 21.97 -10.84
N ILE A 281 30.63 21.47 -9.59
CA ILE A 281 30.85 22.28 -8.37
C ILE A 281 31.55 21.46 -7.25
N ARG A 282 32.48 22.11 -6.53
CA ARG A 282 33.19 21.62 -5.32
C ARG A 282 32.22 21.05 -4.26
N ARG A 283 32.59 19.91 -3.66
CA ARG A 283 31.69 18.95 -3.01
C ARG A 283 31.98 18.74 -1.51
N ASP A 284 30.92 18.50 -0.73
CA ASP A 284 30.91 18.12 0.69
C ASP A 284 31.08 16.59 0.87
N PRO A 285 32.00 16.09 1.74
CA PRO A 285 32.23 14.66 1.94
C PRO A 285 31.10 13.88 2.65
N PHE A 286 30.09 14.53 3.22
CA PHE A 286 28.93 13.85 3.84
C PHE A 286 27.66 13.90 2.99
N THR A 287 27.73 14.54 1.83
CA THR A 287 26.61 14.53 0.88
C THR A 287 26.96 13.58 -0.24
N ALA A 288 26.06 12.61 -0.49
CA ALA A 288 26.25 11.64 -1.56
C ALA A 288 26.60 12.35 -2.88
N PRO A 289 27.59 11.83 -3.62
CA PRO A 289 28.26 12.58 -4.66
C PRO A 289 27.34 13.13 -5.77
N TRP A 290 26.20 12.52 -6.06
CA TRP A 290 25.46 12.76 -7.30
C TRP A 290 24.12 13.44 -7.12
N ARG A 291 23.93 14.23 -6.06
CA ARG A 291 22.78 15.15 -5.92
C ARG A 291 22.91 16.40 -6.84
N GLY A 292 23.34 16.16 -8.07
CA GLY A 292 23.63 17.16 -9.10
C GLY A 292 22.89 16.86 -10.39
N ALA A 293 21.60 16.58 -10.28
CA ALA A 293 20.59 16.93 -11.24
C ALA A 293 19.34 17.15 -10.38
N GLU A 294 18.70 18.30 -10.53
CA GLU A 294 17.34 18.49 -10.04
C GLU A 294 16.43 17.48 -10.74
N PHE A 295 16.42 16.24 -10.26
CA PHE A 295 15.15 15.55 -10.13
C PHE A 295 14.41 16.34 -9.06
N THR A 296 13.67 17.36 -9.49
CA THR A 296 12.42 17.70 -8.81
C THR A 296 11.50 16.49 -8.95
N ASN A 297 11.81 15.41 -8.24
CA ASN A 297 10.77 14.56 -7.74
C ASN A 297 10.04 15.42 -6.70
N PRO A 298 8.74 15.67 -6.85
CA PRO A 298 7.93 16.24 -5.77
C PRO A 298 7.67 15.16 -4.69
N VAL A 299 8.71 14.41 -4.32
CA VAL A 299 8.69 13.42 -3.26
C VAL A 299 9.79 13.85 -2.32
N GLY A 300 9.36 14.34 -1.15
CA GLY A 300 10.18 15.08 -0.20
C GLY A 300 11.55 14.45 0.05
N GLU A 301 12.53 15.30 0.35
CA GLU A 301 13.84 14.88 0.83
C GLU A 301 13.69 13.71 1.80
N PHE A 302 14.33 12.59 1.47
CA PHE A 302 14.37 11.45 2.36
C PHE A 302 15.14 11.87 3.61
N SER A 303 14.40 12.21 4.66
CA SER A 303 14.90 12.48 6.00
C SER A 303 14.37 11.41 6.94
N PHE A 304 15.22 11.00 7.88
CA PHE A 304 14.76 10.23 9.03
C PHE A 304 13.79 11.08 9.86
N LEU A 305 12.77 10.44 10.41
CA LEU A 305 11.82 11.10 11.31
C LEU A 305 12.52 11.42 12.63
N GLU A 306 12.12 12.49 13.31
CA GLU A 306 12.62 12.74 14.66
C GLU A 306 12.16 11.61 15.60
N VAL A 307 12.95 11.31 16.64
CA VAL A 307 12.65 10.20 17.57
C VAL A 307 11.26 10.35 18.21
N ASN A 308 10.81 11.59 18.45
CA ASN A 308 9.49 11.86 18.99
C ASN A 308 8.38 11.52 17.98
N GLU A 309 8.56 11.86 16.70
CA GLU A 309 7.60 11.53 15.64
C GLU A 309 7.51 10.01 15.44
N GLN A 310 8.64 9.30 15.49
CA GLN A 310 8.66 7.83 15.43
C GLN A 310 7.89 7.19 16.60
N ARG A 311 8.04 7.75 17.81
CA ARG A 311 7.29 7.30 19.01
C ARG A 311 5.80 7.57 18.87
N GLU A 312 5.41 8.73 18.36
CA GLU A 312 4.00 9.07 18.12
C GLU A 312 3.35 8.13 17.11
N LEU A 313 4.03 7.84 15.98
CA LEU A 313 3.56 6.87 15.00
C LEU A 313 3.44 5.47 15.59
N LEU A 314 4.37 5.05 16.46
CA LEU A 314 4.26 3.76 17.13
C LEU A 314 3.11 3.68 18.13
N VAL A 315 2.83 4.76 18.87
CA VAL A 315 1.64 4.83 19.73
C VAL A 315 0.36 4.70 18.89
N GLN A 316 0.30 5.38 17.75
CA GLN A 316 -0.81 5.25 16.82
C GLN A 316 -0.94 3.83 16.27
N ALA A 317 0.18 3.17 15.92
CA ALA A 317 0.18 1.78 15.47
C ALA A 317 -0.29 0.80 16.56
N ARG A 318 0.12 1.01 17.82
CA ARG A 318 -0.33 0.21 18.97
C ARG A 318 -1.83 0.35 19.22
N GLU A 319 -2.34 1.57 19.16
CA GLU A 319 -3.78 1.83 19.29
C GLU A 319 -4.55 1.18 18.14
N ALA A 320 -4.04 1.32 16.91
CA ALA A 320 -4.68 0.77 15.72
C ALA A 320 -4.73 -0.77 15.76
N ILE A 321 -3.65 -1.46 16.14
CA ILE A 321 -3.68 -2.93 16.23
C ILE A 321 -4.60 -3.41 17.36
N SER A 322 -4.65 -2.69 18.48
CA SER A 322 -5.59 -3.00 19.58
C SER A 322 -7.04 -2.84 19.14
N ARG A 323 -7.36 -1.83 18.32
CA ARG A 323 -8.70 -1.65 17.73
C ARG A 323 -9.03 -2.75 16.73
N ILE A 324 -8.07 -3.19 15.92
CA ILE A 324 -8.25 -4.32 15.00
C ILE A 324 -8.55 -5.60 15.79
N GLU A 325 -7.76 -5.91 16.83
CA GLU A 325 -8.02 -7.07 17.68
C GLU A 325 -9.40 -7.03 18.35
N TYR A 326 -9.82 -5.86 18.82
CA TYR A 326 -11.15 -5.66 19.40
C TYR A 326 -12.25 -5.89 18.35
N SER A 327 -12.09 -5.29 17.17
CA SER A 327 -13.06 -5.42 16.07
C SER A 327 -13.23 -6.85 15.58
N ILE A 328 -12.16 -7.64 15.56
CA ILE A 328 -12.21 -9.07 15.21
C ILE A 328 -12.99 -9.87 16.26
N ARG A 329 -12.89 -9.49 17.54
CA ARG A 329 -13.63 -10.17 18.63
C ARG A 329 -15.13 -9.84 18.61
N GLU A 330 -15.49 -8.59 18.34
CA GLU A 330 -16.89 -8.13 18.35
C GLU A 330 -17.58 -8.26 16.97
N GLY A 331 -16.82 -8.44 15.89
CA GLY A 331 -17.33 -8.54 14.52
C GLY A 331 -17.66 -7.18 13.86
N GLU A 332 -17.09 -6.08 14.36
CA GLU A 332 -17.33 -4.71 13.87
C GLU A 332 -16.22 -4.25 12.92
N TYR A 333 -16.32 -4.59 11.64
CA TYR A 333 -15.24 -4.35 10.67
C TYR A 333 -15.16 -2.94 10.08
N GLU A 334 -16.10 -2.03 10.39
CA GLU A 334 -16.13 -0.67 9.82
C GLU A 334 -15.00 0.21 10.37
N THR A 335 -14.87 0.29 11.69
CA THR A 335 -13.80 1.06 12.34
C THR A 335 -12.42 0.42 12.21
N ALA A 336 -12.39 -0.85 11.81
CA ALA A 336 -11.18 -1.64 11.67
C ALA A 336 -10.42 -1.34 10.39
N ALA A 337 -11.12 -1.00 9.30
CA ALA A 337 -10.50 -0.66 8.01
C ALA A 337 -9.66 0.62 8.10
N ASP A 338 -10.15 1.64 8.82
CA ASP A 338 -9.39 2.87 9.09
C ASP A 338 -8.14 2.61 9.94
N SER A 339 -8.26 1.74 10.93
CA SER A 339 -7.15 1.33 11.80
C SER A 339 -6.10 0.54 11.01
N TYR A 340 -6.54 -0.34 10.09
CA TYR A 340 -5.68 -1.07 9.18
C TYR A 340 -4.94 -0.13 8.23
N LYS A 341 -5.64 0.84 7.66
CA LYS A 341 -5.05 1.90 6.81
C LYS A 341 -3.98 2.69 7.55
N ALA A 342 -4.21 3.04 8.82
CA ALA A 342 -3.22 3.72 9.64
C ALA A 342 -1.94 2.89 9.79
N ILE A 343 -2.05 1.60 10.12
CA ILE A 343 -0.89 0.69 10.23
C ILE A 343 -0.15 0.59 8.89
N MET A 344 -0.87 0.45 7.77
CA MET A 344 -0.24 0.36 6.45
C MET A 344 0.49 1.65 6.06
N SER A 345 -0.07 2.82 6.40
CA SER A 345 0.59 4.10 6.18
C SER A 345 1.88 4.22 6.99
N ILE A 346 1.86 3.83 8.26
CA ILE A 346 3.03 3.87 9.15
C ILE A 346 4.08 2.85 8.68
N SER A 347 3.66 1.66 8.27
CA SER A 347 4.54 0.63 7.72
C SER A 347 5.23 1.08 6.43
N SER A 348 4.55 1.87 5.60
CA SER A 348 5.17 2.47 4.39
C SER A 348 6.30 3.46 4.73
N GLU A 349 6.24 4.07 5.92
CA GLU A 349 7.26 4.97 6.45
C GLU A 349 8.34 4.25 7.28
N SER A 350 8.29 2.91 7.38
CA SER A 350 9.28 2.10 8.13
C SER A 350 10.73 2.41 7.78
N LYS A 351 11.02 2.75 6.53
CA LYS A 351 12.37 3.13 6.05
C LYS A 351 12.90 4.43 6.67
N ARG A 352 12.04 5.26 7.25
CA ARG A 352 12.40 6.53 7.90
C ARG A 352 12.68 6.39 9.40
N PHE A 353 12.46 5.19 9.97
CA PHE A 353 12.82 4.89 11.34
C PHE A 353 14.31 4.57 11.44
N ASP A 354 14.99 5.20 12.38
CA ASP A 354 16.45 5.06 12.58
C ASP A 354 16.82 4.37 13.91
N GLN A 355 15.86 4.22 14.83
CA GLN A 355 16.06 3.62 16.14
C GLN A 355 15.77 2.10 16.12
N PRO A 356 16.70 1.25 16.59
CA PRO A 356 16.58 -0.20 16.52
C PRO A 356 15.38 -0.75 17.31
N GLU A 357 15.12 -0.21 18.50
CA GLU A 357 14.02 -0.64 19.36
C GLU A 357 12.65 -0.34 18.73
N LEU A 358 12.52 0.83 18.12
CA LEU A 358 11.29 1.31 17.49
C LEU A 358 10.99 0.55 16.19
N VAL A 359 12.02 0.23 15.40
CA VAL A 359 11.88 -0.61 14.19
C VAL A 359 11.48 -2.03 14.56
N ALA A 360 12.11 -2.63 15.58
CA ALA A 360 11.79 -3.97 16.04
C ALA A 360 10.34 -4.05 16.53
N GLU A 361 9.86 -3.02 17.21
CA GLU A 361 8.48 -2.92 17.63
C GLU A 361 7.49 -2.75 16.46
N LEU A 362 7.79 -1.87 15.50
CA LEU A 362 6.96 -1.74 14.30
C LEU A 362 6.84 -3.07 13.55
N LYS A 363 7.95 -3.80 13.47
CA LYS A 363 7.99 -5.13 12.88
C LYS A 363 7.15 -6.13 13.66
N ALA A 364 7.25 -6.14 14.99
CA ALA A 364 6.42 -7.00 15.84
C ALA A 364 4.91 -6.70 15.70
N ILE A 365 4.53 -5.43 15.49
CA ILE A 365 3.14 -5.05 15.18
C ILE A 365 2.72 -5.61 13.81
N GLY A 366 3.60 -5.54 12.81
CA GLY A 366 3.38 -6.15 11.49
C GLY A 366 3.21 -7.67 11.58
N ASP A 367 4.13 -8.36 12.25
CA ASP A 367 4.10 -9.81 12.45
C ASP A 367 2.80 -10.24 13.17
N ARG A 368 2.37 -9.48 14.19
CA ARG A 368 1.11 -9.75 14.91
C ARG A 368 -0.14 -9.53 14.06
N LEU A 369 -0.08 -8.62 13.09
CA LEU A 369 -1.16 -8.42 12.14
C LEU A 369 -1.22 -9.55 11.11
N GLU A 370 -0.08 -10.13 10.72
CA GLU A 370 -0.02 -11.37 9.94
C GLU A 370 -0.56 -12.56 10.73
N GLU A 371 -0.27 -12.70 12.03
CA GLU A 371 -0.83 -13.78 12.87
C GLU A 371 -2.37 -13.76 12.97
N LEU A 372 -2.99 -12.59 12.75
CA LEU A 372 -4.45 -12.41 12.78
C LEU A 372 -5.10 -12.65 11.40
N GLU A 373 -4.38 -13.25 10.44
CA GLU A 373 -4.73 -13.38 9.02
C GLU A 373 -6.21 -13.71 8.75
N ASP A 374 -6.74 -14.74 9.41
CA ASP A 374 -8.11 -15.23 9.21
C ASP A 374 -9.18 -14.17 9.51
N GLY A 375 -8.95 -13.27 10.49
CA GLY A 375 -9.86 -12.18 10.85
C GLY A 375 -9.58 -10.86 10.14
N VAL A 376 -8.35 -10.65 9.67
CA VAL A 376 -7.91 -9.43 8.99
C VAL A 376 -8.24 -9.45 7.49
N THR A 377 -8.45 -10.63 6.89
CA THR A 377 -8.80 -10.76 5.46
C THR A 377 -10.00 -9.91 5.04
N GLU A 378 -11.10 -9.94 5.80
CA GLU A 378 -12.31 -9.15 5.53
C GLU A 378 -12.03 -7.64 5.63
N ILE A 379 -11.26 -7.24 6.64
CA ILE A 379 -10.85 -5.85 6.86
C ILE A 379 -9.97 -5.36 5.70
N ARG A 380 -9.02 -6.19 5.26
CA ARG A 380 -8.11 -5.89 4.15
C ARG A 380 -8.86 -5.72 2.84
N VAL A 381 -9.77 -6.65 2.51
CA VAL A 381 -10.58 -6.54 1.28
C VAL A 381 -11.45 -5.29 1.30
N ARG A 382 -12.05 -4.97 2.45
CA ARG A 382 -12.86 -3.76 2.61
C ARG A 382 -12.03 -2.50 2.39
N HIS A 383 -10.84 -2.43 2.96
CA HIS A 383 -9.89 -1.33 2.74
C HIS A 383 -9.52 -1.19 1.26
N LEU A 384 -9.15 -2.29 0.59
CA LEU A 384 -8.80 -2.30 -0.85
C LEU A 384 -9.98 -1.86 -1.72
N TYR A 385 -11.21 -2.24 -1.35
CA TYR A 385 -12.41 -1.81 -2.04
C TYR A 385 -12.67 -0.31 -1.89
N GLU A 386 -12.48 0.25 -0.70
CA GLU A 386 -12.62 1.69 -0.45
C GLU A 386 -11.56 2.51 -1.20
N GLU A 387 -10.29 2.06 -1.17
CA GLU A 387 -9.22 2.63 -1.98
C GLU A 387 -9.58 2.61 -3.48
N SER A 388 -10.09 1.48 -3.97
CA SER A 388 -10.52 1.32 -5.36
C SER A 388 -11.66 2.27 -5.71
N ARG A 389 -12.64 2.43 -4.82
CA ARG A 389 -13.77 3.36 -5.01
C ARG A 389 -13.29 4.81 -5.10
N ASP A 390 -12.43 5.24 -4.19
CA ASP A 390 -11.87 6.60 -4.20
C ASP A 390 -11.11 6.88 -5.49
N ARG A 391 -10.33 5.90 -5.98
CA ARG A 391 -9.58 6.01 -7.24
C ARG A 391 -10.52 6.02 -8.45
N LEU A 392 -11.55 5.19 -8.48
CA LEU A 392 -12.58 5.21 -9.52
C LEU A 392 -13.30 6.56 -9.58
N ASP A 393 -13.61 7.17 -8.44
CA ASP A 393 -14.23 8.51 -8.42
C ASP A 393 -13.24 9.60 -8.87
N ARG A 394 -11.94 9.45 -8.61
CA ARG A 394 -10.90 10.32 -9.21
C ARG A 394 -10.78 10.09 -10.72
N MET A 395 -10.90 8.85 -11.20
CA MET A 395 -10.90 8.53 -12.64
C MET A 395 -12.07 9.21 -13.34
N LYS A 396 -13.27 9.18 -12.76
CA LYS A 396 -14.45 9.87 -13.32
C LYS A 396 -14.23 11.37 -13.44
N ARG A 397 -13.63 12.00 -12.43
CA ARG A 397 -13.28 13.44 -12.48
C ARG A 397 -12.26 13.72 -13.57
N ALA A 398 -11.16 12.95 -13.60
CA ALA A 398 -10.12 13.08 -14.63
C ALA A 398 -10.66 12.88 -16.05
N PHE A 399 -11.58 11.94 -16.24
CA PHE A 399 -12.28 11.74 -17.51
C PHE A 399 -13.12 12.97 -17.91
N GLY A 400 -13.84 13.57 -16.95
CA GLY A 400 -14.59 14.82 -17.17
C GLY A 400 -13.69 16.00 -17.53
N ASP A 401 -12.51 16.07 -16.93
CA ASP A 401 -11.50 17.10 -17.18
C ASP A 401 -10.65 16.82 -18.45
N GLN A 402 -10.92 15.72 -19.16
CA GLN A 402 -10.16 15.26 -20.34
C GLN A 402 -8.67 14.96 -20.07
N ASP A 403 -8.30 14.69 -18.82
CA ASP A 403 -6.95 14.24 -18.43
C ASP A 403 -6.82 12.72 -18.58
N PHE A 404 -6.64 12.27 -19.83
CA PHE A 404 -6.57 10.86 -20.17
C PHE A 404 -5.29 10.16 -19.68
N GLU A 405 -4.21 10.91 -19.42
CA GLU A 405 -2.99 10.36 -18.83
C GLU A 405 -3.22 9.98 -17.37
N MET A 406 -3.91 10.83 -16.61
CA MET A 406 -4.31 10.53 -15.24
C MET A 406 -5.28 9.35 -15.17
N VAL A 407 -6.24 9.24 -16.11
CA VAL A 407 -7.14 8.07 -16.20
C VAL A 407 -6.35 6.77 -16.38
N ASN A 408 -5.34 6.73 -17.24
CA ASN A 408 -4.52 5.53 -17.46
C ASN A 408 -3.66 5.14 -16.25
N ARG A 409 -3.12 6.14 -15.54
CA ARG A 409 -2.36 5.90 -14.30
C ARG A 409 -3.28 5.31 -13.22
N LEU A 410 -4.41 5.95 -12.96
CA LEU A 410 -5.38 5.50 -11.96
C LEU A 410 -5.98 4.12 -12.32
N HIS A 411 -6.24 3.85 -13.60
CA HIS A 411 -6.68 2.52 -14.06
C HIS A 411 -5.70 1.42 -13.63
N SER A 412 -4.40 1.65 -13.83
CA SER A 412 -3.36 0.66 -13.48
C SER A 412 -3.31 0.41 -11.97
N GLU A 413 -3.52 1.45 -11.15
CA GLU A 413 -3.60 1.32 -9.69
C GLU A 413 -4.85 0.52 -9.26
N VAL A 414 -6.02 0.82 -9.84
CA VAL A 414 -7.27 0.10 -9.53
C VAL A 414 -7.20 -1.36 -9.96
N GLN A 415 -6.57 -1.66 -11.10
CA GLN A 415 -6.34 -3.05 -11.52
C GLN A 415 -5.44 -3.80 -10.54
N ARG A 416 -4.41 -3.14 -9.98
CA ARG A 416 -3.57 -3.75 -8.95
C ARG A 416 -4.39 -4.10 -7.71
N PHE A 417 -5.24 -3.18 -7.23
CA PHE A 417 -6.10 -3.45 -6.09
C PHE A 417 -7.12 -4.56 -6.38
N ALA A 418 -7.67 -4.64 -7.59
CA ALA A 418 -8.57 -5.72 -7.96
C ALA A 418 -7.87 -7.09 -7.90
N LEU A 419 -6.63 -7.18 -8.39
CA LEU A 419 -5.82 -8.40 -8.27
C LEU A 419 -5.52 -8.75 -6.81
N GLU A 420 -5.14 -7.76 -6.00
CA GLU A 420 -4.90 -7.97 -4.57
C GLU A 420 -6.17 -8.45 -3.83
N ILE A 421 -7.37 -8.01 -4.23
CA ILE A 421 -8.65 -8.52 -3.71
C ILE A 421 -8.90 -9.96 -4.15
N GLU A 422 -8.58 -10.30 -5.40
CA GLU A 422 -8.74 -11.65 -5.95
C GLU A 422 -7.83 -12.67 -5.24
N GLU A 423 -6.59 -12.26 -4.93
CA GLU A 423 -5.60 -13.08 -4.22
C GLU A 423 -6.02 -13.47 -2.80
N VAL A 424 -6.92 -12.71 -2.15
CA VAL A 424 -7.44 -13.03 -0.82
C VAL A 424 -8.36 -14.25 -0.84
N GLY A 425 -9.04 -14.53 -1.97
CA GLY A 425 -9.75 -15.78 -2.17
C GLY A 425 -11.04 -15.69 -2.99
N GLU A 426 -11.61 -16.86 -3.28
CA GLU A 426 -12.84 -17.04 -4.08
C GLU A 426 -14.06 -16.20 -3.65
N PRO A 427 -14.37 -15.96 -2.35
CA PRO A 427 -15.56 -15.19 -1.99
C PRO A 427 -15.54 -13.73 -2.49
N TYR A 428 -14.36 -13.18 -2.78
CA TYR A 428 -14.19 -11.77 -3.18
C TYR A 428 -13.96 -11.58 -4.69
N LEU A 429 -13.98 -12.67 -5.47
CA LEU A 429 -13.77 -12.64 -6.92
C LEU A 429 -14.85 -11.80 -7.64
N THR A 430 -16.08 -11.82 -7.13
CA THR A 430 -17.17 -10.97 -7.66
C THR A 430 -16.88 -9.48 -7.43
N THR A 431 -16.38 -9.10 -6.26
CA THR A 431 -16.01 -7.72 -5.96
C THR A 431 -14.83 -7.25 -6.81
N SER A 432 -13.78 -8.07 -6.92
CA SER A 432 -12.62 -7.79 -7.77
C SER A 432 -13.02 -7.59 -9.24
N THR A 433 -13.81 -8.50 -9.79
CA THR A 433 -14.27 -8.42 -11.19
C THR A 433 -15.09 -7.15 -11.44
N LEU A 434 -15.99 -6.77 -10.53
CA LEU A 434 -16.77 -5.53 -10.65
C LEU A 434 -15.88 -4.28 -10.64
N VAL A 435 -14.90 -4.21 -9.73
CA VAL A 435 -13.95 -3.09 -9.66
C VAL A 435 -13.11 -3.01 -10.93
N SER A 436 -12.59 -4.15 -11.40
CA SER A 436 -11.79 -4.25 -12.63
C SER A 436 -12.60 -3.87 -13.88
N MET A 437 -13.87 -4.31 -13.96
CA MET A 437 -14.77 -3.95 -15.06
C MET A 437 -15.07 -2.46 -15.07
N ALA A 438 -15.37 -1.85 -13.93
CA ALA A 438 -15.65 -0.42 -13.84
C ALA A 438 -14.44 0.43 -14.27
N ALA A 439 -13.23 0.04 -13.86
CA ALA A 439 -12.00 0.72 -14.27
C ALA A 439 -11.74 0.55 -15.78
N SER A 440 -11.87 -0.67 -16.29
CA SER A 440 -11.67 -0.98 -17.72
C SER A 440 -12.63 -0.20 -18.60
N GLN A 441 -13.91 -0.14 -18.22
CA GLN A 441 -14.91 0.62 -18.95
C GLN A 441 -14.54 2.11 -19.02
N LEU A 442 -14.13 2.73 -17.91
CA LEU A 442 -13.71 4.14 -17.95
C LEU A 442 -12.48 4.37 -18.83
N ARG A 443 -11.53 3.44 -18.83
CA ARG A 443 -10.36 3.51 -19.70
C ARG A 443 -10.75 3.37 -21.18
N GLU A 444 -11.55 2.38 -21.54
CA GLU A 444 -12.03 2.20 -22.92
C GLU A 444 -12.74 3.45 -23.43
N ARG A 445 -13.66 4.00 -22.62
CA ARG A 445 -14.34 5.27 -22.93
C ARG A 445 -13.36 6.41 -23.12
N SER A 446 -12.31 6.48 -22.28
CA SER A 446 -11.26 7.51 -22.40
C SER A 446 -10.45 7.38 -23.69
N GLU A 447 -10.18 6.16 -24.16
CA GLU A 447 -9.48 5.91 -25.42
C GLU A 447 -10.34 6.34 -26.61
N VAL A 448 -11.65 6.01 -26.60
CA VAL A 448 -12.60 6.44 -27.64
C VAL A 448 -12.70 7.97 -27.74
N VAL A 449 -12.82 8.66 -26.59
CA VAL A 449 -12.90 10.13 -26.57
C VAL A 449 -11.58 10.75 -27.01
N ARG A 450 -10.43 10.22 -26.57
CA ARG A 450 -9.11 10.68 -27.00
C ARG A 450 -8.92 10.53 -28.50
N ASP A 451 -9.33 9.39 -29.06
CA ASP A 451 -9.26 9.12 -30.50
C ASP A 451 -10.15 10.09 -31.28
N PHE A 452 -11.35 10.40 -30.79
CA PHE A 452 -12.20 11.43 -31.38
C PHE A 452 -11.57 12.83 -31.31
N LEU A 453 -11.01 13.22 -30.16
CA LEU A 453 -10.39 14.54 -29.99
C LEU A 453 -9.10 14.71 -30.82
N SER A 454 -8.41 13.61 -31.13
CA SER A 454 -7.26 13.62 -32.04
C SER A 454 -7.64 13.94 -33.49
N LYS A 455 -8.91 13.73 -33.86
CA LYS A 455 -9.43 14.14 -35.16
C LYS A 455 -9.61 15.65 -35.16
N THR A 456 -8.93 16.31 -36.09
CA THR A 456 -9.08 17.75 -36.32
C THR A 456 -10.43 17.99 -37.01
N ILE A 457 -11.47 18.13 -36.20
CA ILE A 457 -12.81 18.53 -36.64
C ILE A 457 -12.92 20.04 -36.39
N GLU A 458 -12.97 20.82 -37.47
CA GLU A 458 -13.16 22.27 -37.46
C GLU A 458 -14.66 22.58 -37.55
N ILE A 459 -15.18 23.31 -36.57
CA ILE A 459 -16.59 23.71 -36.52
C ILE A 459 -16.69 25.15 -37.00
N ASP A 460 -17.14 25.35 -38.24
CA ASP A 460 -17.24 26.67 -38.87
C ASP A 460 -18.49 27.43 -38.43
N GLY A 461 -19.56 26.73 -38.08
CA GLY A 461 -20.78 27.36 -37.61
C GLY A 461 -21.98 26.42 -37.49
N VAL A 462 -23.09 26.97 -37.01
CA VAL A 462 -24.34 26.22 -36.79
C VAL A 462 -25.52 27.03 -37.30
N ALA A 463 -26.42 26.38 -38.04
CA ALA A 463 -27.66 26.94 -38.54
C ALA A 463 -28.86 26.22 -37.90
N ILE A 464 -29.59 26.94 -37.04
CA ILE A 464 -30.79 26.41 -36.37
C ILE A 464 -32.02 27.09 -36.99
N SER A 465 -32.88 26.31 -37.63
CA SER A 465 -34.15 26.79 -38.23
C SER A 465 -35.32 25.93 -37.76
N GLU A 466 -36.56 26.42 -37.94
CA GLU A 466 -37.78 25.64 -37.66
C GLU A 466 -37.92 24.41 -38.59
N GLU A 467 -37.22 24.42 -39.74
CA GLU A 467 -37.23 23.32 -40.73
C GLU A 467 -36.14 22.27 -40.47
N GLY A 468 -35.18 22.54 -39.57
CA GLY A 468 -34.10 21.62 -39.20
C GLY A 468 -32.83 22.31 -38.72
N SER A 469 -32.08 21.63 -37.84
CA SER A 469 -30.78 22.09 -37.33
C SER A 469 -29.64 21.45 -38.12
N HIS A 470 -28.69 22.27 -38.55
CA HIS A 470 -27.54 21.87 -39.37
C HIS A 470 -26.25 22.42 -38.75
N ALA A 471 -25.17 21.67 -38.87
CA ALA A 471 -23.82 22.10 -38.54
C ALA A 471 -22.98 22.26 -39.82
N ILE A 472 -22.10 23.26 -39.82
CA ILE A 472 -21.04 23.40 -40.83
C ILE A 472 -19.77 22.91 -40.18
N VAL A 473 -19.26 21.78 -40.65
CA VAL A 473 -18.10 21.08 -40.09
C VAL A 473 -17.15 20.76 -41.23
N ASP A 474 -15.88 21.13 -41.09
CA ASP A 474 -14.84 21.00 -42.12
C ASP A 474 -15.27 21.60 -43.48
N GLY A 475 -16.04 22.69 -43.48
CA GLY A 475 -16.61 23.33 -44.67
C GLY A 475 -17.82 22.62 -45.31
N GLU A 476 -18.30 21.50 -44.75
CA GLU A 476 -19.44 20.74 -45.25
C GLU A 476 -20.71 20.95 -44.42
N TRP A 477 -21.87 20.98 -45.10
CA TRP A 477 -23.19 21.08 -44.46
C TRP A 477 -23.66 19.70 -44.01
N VAL A 478 -23.81 19.52 -42.70
CA VAL A 478 -24.21 18.25 -42.09
C VAL A 478 -25.51 18.41 -41.31
N ALA A 479 -26.51 17.62 -41.68
CA ALA A 479 -27.78 17.54 -40.98
C ALA A 479 -27.70 16.59 -39.77
N LEU A 480 -28.69 16.66 -38.88
CA LEU A 480 -28.86 15.69 -37.79
C LEU A 480 -28.88 14.25 -38.35
N GLY A 481 -28.12 13.36 -37.73
CA GLY A 481 -27.92 11.98 -38.19
C GLY A 481 -26.86 11.81 -39.28
N GLY A 482 -26.26 12.91 -39.77
CA GLY A 482 -25.15 12.86 -40.72
C GLY A 482 -23.85 12.37 -40.06
N GLU A 483 -23.02 11.68 -40.85
CA GLU A 483 -21.75 11.11 -40.41
C GLU A 483 -20.58 12.02 -40.81
N ILE A 484 -19.71 12.35 -39.85
CA ILE A 484 -18.48 13.13 -40.03
C ILE A 484 -17.33 12.34 -39.43
N GLN A 485 -16.36 11.96 -40.27
CA GLN A 485 -15.15 11.23 -39.87
C GLN A 485 -15.43 10.01 -38.95
N GLY A 486 -16.54 9.30 -39.17
CA GLY A 486 -16.96 8.13 -38.37
C GLY A 486 -17.79 8.45 -37.12
N ALA A 487 -18.14 9.71 -36.87
CA ALA A 487 -19.01 10.15 -35.78
C ALA A 487 -20.35 10.65 -36.33
N VAL A 488 -21.45 10.34 -35.65
CA VAL A 488 -22.80 10.74 -36.06
C VAL A 488 -23.22 12.00 -35.31
N LEU A 489 -23.65 13.04 -36.01
CA LEU A 489 -24.15 14.26 -35.39
C LEU A 489 -25.53 13.99 -34.77
N GLN A 490 -25.63 13.99 -33.44
CA GLN A 490 -26.86 13.67 -32.71
C GLN A 490 -27.68 14.91 -32.36
N GLU A 491 -27.01 15.95 -31.82
CA GLU A 491 -27.68 17.19 -31.44
C GLU A 491 -26.85 18.41 -31.84
N VAL A 492 -27.58 19.48 -32.14
CA VAL A 492 -27.02 20.75 -32.59
C VAL A 492 -27.57 21.85 -31.71
N HIS A 493 -26.72 22.47 -30.89
CA HIS A 493 -27.06 23.61 -30.06
C HIS A 493 -26.34 24.87 -30.55
N ARG A 494 -26.66 26.03 -29.97
CA ARG A 494 -26.13 27.34 -30.41
C ARG A 494 -24.64 27.53 -30.14
N ASP A 495 -24.09 26.80 -29.18
CA ASP A 495 -22.76 26.93 -28.60
C ASP A 495 -22.02 25.58 -28.45
N ARG A 496 -22.71 24.48 -28.78
CA ARG A 496 -22.16 23.12 -28.69
C ARG A 496 -22.78 22.18 -29.73
N LEU A 497 -21.99 21.22 -30.18
CA LEU A 497 -22.43 20.08 -30.99
C LEU A 497 -22.25 18.80 -30.18
N VAL A 498 -23.20 17.86 -30.33
CA VAL A 498 -23.15 16.55 -29.68
C VAL A 498 -22.96 15.49 -30.76
N PHE A 499 -21.86 14.76 -30.67
CA PHE A 499 -21.49 13.68 -31.58
C PHE A 499 -21.63 12.33 -30.88
N LEU A 500 -22.12 11.33 -31.59
CA LEU A 500 -22.05 9.94 -31.19
C LEU A 500 -20.89 9.27 -31.93
N PHE A 501 -19.86 8.86 -31.20
CA PHE A 501 -18.68 8.22 -31.77
C PHE A 501 -18.42 6.90 -31.04
N GLN A 502 -18.47 5.78 -31.78
CA GLN A 502 -18.25 4.42 -31.25
C GLN A 502 -19.05 4.10 -29.97
N GLY A 503 -20.28 4.61 -29.86
CA GLY A 503 -21.16 4.40 -28.70
C GLY A 503 -21.02 5.44 -27.57
N GLU A 504 -20.03 6.34 -27.65
CA GLU A 504 -19.86 7.44 -26.70
C GLU A 504 -20.46 8.74 -27.22
N VAL A 505 -21.10 9.48 -26.31
CA VAL A 505 -21.68 10.80 -26.58
C VAL A 505 -20.66 11.86 -26.20
N ILE A 506 -20.20 12.63 -27.18
CA ILE A 506 -19.13 13.62 -27.03
C ILE A 506 -19.66 15.02 -27.33
N GLU A 507 -19.56 15.91 -26.35
CA GLU A 507 -19.92 17.33 -26.50
C GLU A 507 -18.69 18.15 -26.95
N ARG A 508 -18.82 18.84 -28.08
CA ARG A 508 -17.83 19.80 -28.59
C ARG A 508 -18.40 21.21 -28.48
N ARG A 509 -17.83 22.01 -27.58
CA ARG A 509 -18.14 23.45 -27.48
C ARG A 509 -17.31 24.21 -28.50
N PHE A 510 -17.91 25.19 -29.15
CA PHE A 510 -17.21 26.10 -30.05
C PHE A 510 -17.52 27.54 -29.65
N GLY A 511 -16.48 28.37 -29.60
CA GLY A 511 -16.64 29.79 -29.31
C GLY A 511 -17.24 30.50 -30.52
N ARG A 512 -18.23 31.37 -30.28
CA ARG A 512 -18.60 32.36 -31.29
C ARG A 512 -17.43 33.28 -31.53
N PHE A 513 -17.03 33.45 -32.79
CA PHE A 513 -16.40 34.69 -33.22
C PHE A 513 -17.44 35.82 -33.21
#